data_AF-A0A1N7EC90-F1
#
_entry.id   AF-A0A1N7EC90-F1
#
_cell.length_a   1.000
_cell.length_b   1.000
_cell.length_c   1.000
_cell.angle_alpha   90.00
_cell.angle_beta   90.00
_cell.angle_gamma   90.00
#
_symmetry.space_group_name_H-M   'P 1'
#
loop_
_entity.id
_entity.type
_entity.pdbx_description
1 polymer ?
#
loop_
_entity_poly.entity_id
_entity_poly.type
_entity_poly.pdbx_seq_one_letter_code
_entity_poly.pdbx_strand_id
1 'polypeptide(L)' 'MKKATDDEILAELAKRTNMMTYHLANCLTPVGGQFIETAWLLRQLKRMEKIGKVVRVRSNYAVQICWAVASKAAA' A
#
# COMPACT_ATOMS: atom_id res chain seq x y z
N MET A 1 -19.25 -3.41 1.76
CA MET A 1 -17.94 -2.74 1.89
C MET A 1 -17.25 -2.77 0.53
N LYS A 2 -17.04 -1.62 -0.13
CA LYS A 2 -16.29 -1.57 -1.39
C LYS A 2 -14.80 -1.67 -1.05
N LYS A 3 -14.15 -2.75 -1.49
CA LYS A 3 -12.72 -2.97 -1.31
C LYS A 3 -11.98 -2.31 -2.48
N ALA A 4 -10.82 -1.72 -2.23
CA ALA A 4 -9.97 -1.19 -3.28
C ALA A 4 -9.47 -2.33 -4.19
N THR A 5 -9.34 -2.06 -5.49
CA THR A 5 -8.74 -3.00 -6.44
C THR A 5 -7.22 -2.95 -6.37
N ASP A 6 -6.54 -3.98 -6.91
CA ASP A 6 -5.07 -3.97 -7.01
C ASP A 6 -4.57 -2.74 -7.78
N ASP A 7 -5.29 -2.34 -8.84
CA ASP A 7 -4.91 -1.20 -9.66
C ASP A 7 -5.09 0.12 -8.93
N GLU A 8 -6.16 0.28 -8.14
CA GLU A 8 -6.36 1.44 -7.27
C GLU A 8 -5.24 1.54 -6.21
N ILE A 9 -4.88 0.41 -5.60
CA ILE A 9 -3.80 0.35 -4.59
C ILE A 9 -2.45 0.72 -5.23
N LEU A 10 -2.15 0.19 -6.42
CA LEU A 10 -0.91 0.48 -7.15
C LEU A 10 -0.85 1.93 -7.63
N ALA A 11 -1.97 2.47 -8.13
CA ALA A 11 -2.06 3.86 -8.55
C ALA A 11 -1.80 4.81 -7.37
N GLU A 12 -2.35 4.51 -6.19
CA GLU A 12 -2.12 5.31 -4.99
C GLU A 12 -0.66 5.20 -4.51
N LEU A 13 -0.10 3.98 -4.46
CA LEU A 13 1.32 3.76 -4.13
C LEU A 13 2.25 4.49 -5.10
N ALA A 14 1.91 4.54 -6.40
CA ALA A 14 2.72 5.18 -7.42
C ALA A 14 2.79 6.71 -7.27
N LYS A 15 1.89 7.34 -6.49
CA LYS A 15 1.95 8.80 -6.25
C LYS A 15 3.14 9.24 -5.41
N ARG A 16 3.82 8.31 -4.71
CA ARG A 16 4.94 8.60 -3.80
C ARG A 16 6.06 7.57 -4.00
N THR A 17 7.23 7.85 -3.42
CA THR A 17 8.38 6.92 -3.45
C THR A 17 8.09 5.65 -2.65
N ASN A 18 7.49 5.82 -1.47
CA ASN A 18 7.03 4.73 -0.63
C ASN A 18 5.88 5.19 0.27
N MET A 19 5.17 4.23 0.86
CA MET A 19 4.07 4.52 1.78
C MET A 19 3.87 3.41 2.82
N MET A 20 3.56 3.79 4.05
CA MET A 20 3.18 2.86 5.13
C MET A 20 1.78 2.31 4.89
N THR A 21 1.51 1.08 5.34
CA THR A 21 0.21 0.41 5.14
C THR A 21 -0.97 1.24 5.64
N TYR A 22 -0.88 1.86 6.83
CA TYR A 22 -1.99 2.65 7.38
C TYR A 22 -2.21 3.96 6.60
N HIS A 23 -1.13 4.60 6.14
CA HIS A 23 -1.23 5.82 5.35
C HIS A 23 -1.89 5.52 4.00
N LEU A 24 -1.53 4.40 3.38
CA LEU A 24 -2.18 3.92 2.15
C LEU A 24 -3.66 3.62 2.37
N ALA A 25 -4.02 2.98 3.49
CA ALA A 25 -5.41 2.75 3.85
C ALA A 25 -6.21 4.06 4.00
N ASN A 26 -5.61 5.07 4.63
CA ASN A 26 -6.21 6.40 4.75
C ASN A 26 -6.41 7.06 3.38
N CYS A 27 -5.40 7.03 2.50
CA CYS A 27 -5.48 7.63 1.16
C CYS A 27 -6.54 6.97 0.27
N LEU A 28 -6.71 5.64 0.40
CA LEU A 28 -7.73 4.90 -0.34
C LEU A 28 -9.14 5.04 0.25
N THR A 29 -9.26 5.58 1.46
CA THR A 29 -10.56 5.82 2.11
C THR A 29 -11.11 7.18 1.64
N PRO A 30 -12.24 7.22 0.93
CA PRO A 30 -12.84 8.49 0.51
C PRO A 30 -13.33 9.29 1.72
N VAL A 31 -13.34 10.62 1.60
CA VAL A 31 -13.84 11.53 2.65
C VAL A 31 -15.31 11.22 2.95
N GLY A 32 -15.63 10.94 4.22
CA GLY A 32 -16.98 10.53 4.65
C GLY A 32 -17.36 9.09 4.23
N GLY A 33 -16.45 8.34 3.62
CA GLY A 33 -16.63 6.95 3.23
C GLY A 33 -16.21 5.95 4.31
N GLN A 34 -16.46 4.68 4.03
CA GLN A 34 -16.09 3.61 4.95
C GLN A 34 -14.59 3.29 4.87
N PHE A 35 -13.95 3.25 6.04
CA PHE A 35 -12.52 3.01 6.19
C PHE A 35 -12.06 1.66 5.61
N ILE A 36 -10.94 1.67 4.89
CA ILE A 36 -10.25 0.44 4.48
C ILE A 36 -9.46 -0.11 5.67
N GLU A 37 -9.80 -1.30 6.13
CA GLU A 37 -9.06 -1.96 7.20
C GLU A 37 -7.59 -2.18 6.84
N THR A 38 -6.69 -1.65 7.68
CA THR A 38 -5.24 -1.79 7.51
C THR A 38 -4.81 -3.27 7.46
N ALA A 39 -5.45 -4.15 8.25
CA ALA A 39 -5.16 -5.58 8.24
C ALA A 39 -5.53 -6.25 6.91
N TRP A 40 -6.63 -5.83 6.28
CA TRP A 40 -7.01 -6.31 4.95
C TRP A 40 -6.02 -5.83 3.89
N LEU A 41 -5.68 -4.54 3.90
CA LEU A 41 -4.72 -3.97 2.95
C LEU A 41 -3.34 -4.62 3.08
N LEU A 42 -2.88 -4.88 4.30
CA LEU A 42 -1.62 -5.60 4.54
C LEU A 42 -1.61 -6.98 3.87
N ARG A 43 -2.72 -7.72 3.91
CA ARG A 43 -2.84 -9.03 3.23
C ARG A 43 -2.76 -8.88 1.71
N GLN A 44 -3.35 -7.82 1.14
CA GLN A 44 -3.24 -7.57 -0.30
C GLN A 44 -1.81 -7.21 -0.70
N LEU A 45 -1.14 -6.33 0.04
CA LEU A 45 0.25 -5.94 -0.22
C LEU A 45 1.20 -7.14 -0.17
N LYS A 46 1.04 -8.03 0.82
CA LYS A 46 1.82 -9.28 0.90
C LYS A 46 1.56 -10.22 -0.29
N ARG A 47 0.29 -10.33 -0.74
CA ARG A 47 -0.03 -11.11 -1.95
C ARG A 47 0.62 -10.49 -3.19
N MET A 48 0.54 -9.17 -3.34
CA MET A 48 1.12 -8.43 -4.46
C MET A 48 2.66 -8.46 -4.46
N GLU A 49 3.27 -8.51 -3.29
CA GLU A 49 4.72 -8.73 -3.15
C GLU A 49 5.14 -10.09 -3.68
N LYS A 50 4.40 -11.15 -3.35
CA LYS A 50 4.69 -12.50 -3.83
C LYS A 50 4.69 -12.60 -5.37
N ILE A 51 3.91 -11.76 -6.05
CA ILE A 51 3.83 -11.69 -7.52
C ILE A 51 4.66 -10.54 -8.11
N GLY A 52 5.51 -9.88 -7.31
CA GLY A 52 6.45 -8.87 -7.78
C GLY A 52 5.87 -7.51 -8.15
N LYS A 53 4.62 -7.20 -7.78
CA LYS A 53 4.01 -5.89 -8.10
C LYS A 53 4.45 -4.77 -7.14
N VAL A 54 4.69 -5.12 -5.88
CA VAL A 54 5.17 -4.21 -4.83
C VAL A 54 6.32 -4.84 -4.07
N VAL A 55 7.09 -4.04 -3.36
CA VAL A 55 8.16 -4.51 -2.48
C VAL A 55 8.07 -3.83 -1.12
N ARG A 56 8.43 -4.56 -0.06
CA ARG A 56 8.72 -3.93 1.23
C ARG A 56 9.99 -3.11 1.13
N VAL A 57 9.96 -1.89 1.65
CA VAL A 57 11.11 -1.00 1.72
C VAL A 57 11.40 -0.61 3.15
N ARG A 58 12.66 -0.25 3.41
CA ARG A 58 13.10 0.18 4.73
C ARG A 58 12.31 1.42 5.15
N SER A 59 11.79 1.38 6.37
CA SER A 59 11.16 2.51 7.02
C SER A 59 12.14 3.18 7.98
N ASN A 60 11.96 4.48 8.22
CA ASN A 60 12.65 5.19 9.30
C ASN A 60 12.11 4.78 10.69
N TYR A 61 10.95 4.12 10.73
CA TYR A 61 10.33 3.61 11.95
C TYR A 61 10.68 2.14 12.17
N ALA A 62 11.03 1.78 13.41
CA ALA A 62 11.51 0.43 13.75
C ALA A 62 10.49 -0.69 13.48
N VAL A 63 9.19 -0.41 13.57
CA VAL A 63 8.13 -1.42 13.53
C VAL A 63 7.20 -1.31 12.32
N GLN A 64 7.27 -0.22 11.56
CA GLN A 64 6.32 0.03 10.47
C GLN A 64 6.88 -0.39 9.13
N ILE A 65 6.08 -1.13 8.37
CA ILE A 65 6.43 -1.58 7.02
C ILE A 65 6.02 -0.49 6.01
N CYS A 66 6.99 -0.05 5.21
CA CYS A 66 6.74 0.77 4.03
C CYS A 66 6.69 -0.10 2.77
N TRP A 67 5.93 0.33 1.79
CA TRP A 67 5.73 -0.34 0.52
C TRP A 67 6.04 0.61 -0.63
N ALA A 68 6.62 0.09 -1.69
CA ALA A 68 6.83 0.79 -2.94
C ALA A 68 6.37 -0.09 -4.11
N VAL A 69 6.02 0.55 -5.23
CA VAL A 69 5.82 -0.17 -6.50
C VAL A 69 7.17 -0.76 -6.91
N ALA A 70 7.20 -2.03 -7.30
CA ALA A 70 8.46 -2.74 -7.58
C ALA A 70 9.30 -2.03 -8.64
N SER A 71 8.66 -1.47 -9.68
CA SER A 71 9.34 -0.71 -10.73
C SER A 71 10.00 0.60 -10.26
N LYS A 72 9.58 1.15 -9.11
CA LYS A 72 10.14 2.39 -8.55
C LYS A 72 11.21 2.16 -7.50
N ALA A 73 11.32 0.95 -6.96
CA ALA A 73 12.28 0.64 -5.90
C ALA A 73 13.69 0.32 -6.41
N ALA A 74 13.83 0.10 -7.73
CA ALA A 74 15.10 -0.21 -8.39
C ALA A 74 15.78 1.02 -9.04
N ALA A 75 15.24 2.21 -8.83
CA ALA A 75 15.80 3.49 -9.26
C ALA A 75 16.43 4.22 -8.07
#